data_AF-A0A1D8D7T0-F1
#
_entry.id   AF-A0A1D8D7T0-F1
#
_cell.length_a   1.000
_cell.length_b   1.000
_cell.length_c   1.000
_cell.angle_alpha   90.00
_cell.angle_beta   90.00
_cell.angle_gamma   90.00
#
_symmetry.space_group_name_H-M   'P 1'
#
loop_
_entity.id
_entity.type
_entity.pdbx_description
1 polymer ?
#
loop_
_entity_poly.entity_id
_entity_poly.type
_entity_poly.pdbx_seq_one_letter_code
_entity_poly.pdbx_strand_id
1 'polypeptide(L)'
;MFSQNTNRRNQLEARYRPIVEEIVEQWAIGKPPNPSPAATSSKPSGYFRLTNWLLDYLMVHGEFPKGVHMMPEGRDRFGELEPSFPVDFDPLTEGRILTKP
;
A
#
# COMPACT_ATOMS: atom_id res chain seq x y z
N MET A 1 2.69 -20.20 22.39
CA MET A 1 2.06 -18.88 22.15
C MET A 1 2.36 -18.27 20.77
N PHE A 2 3.39 -18.71 20.01
CA PHE A 2 3.69 -18.18 18.67
C PHE A 2 2.61 -18.40 17.59
N SER A 3 1.84 -19.49 17.69
CA SER A 3 0.84 -19.86 16.66
C SER A 3 -0.37 -18.90 16.56
N GLN A 4 -0.82 -18.32 17.68
CA GLN A 4 -2.00 -17.44 17.67
C GLN A 4 -1.71 -16.07 17.04
N ASN A 5 -0.51 -15.52 17.22
CA ASN A 5 -0.12 -14.24 16.63
C ASN A 5 0.05 -14.32 15.11
N THR A 6 0.65 -15.40 14.61
CA THR A 6 0.79 -15.62 13.16
C THR A 6 -0.57 -15.83 12.50
N ASN A 7 -1.46 -16.61 13.11
CA ASN A 7 -2.80 -16.82 12.58
C ASN A 7 -3.63 -15.53 12.53
N ARG A 8 -3.57 -14.71 13.59
CA ARG A 8 -4.22 -13.39 13.61
C ARG A 8 -3.65 -12.46 12.53
N ARG A 9 -2.33 -12.43 12.36
CA ARG A 9 -1.66 -11.64 11.33
C ARG A 9 -2.14 -12.05 9.94
N ASN A 10 -2.15 -13.35 9.64
CA ASN A 10 -2.59 -13.88 8.35
C ASN A 10 -4.06 -13.56 8.05
N GLN A 11 -4.94 -13.63 9.06
CA GLN A 11 -6.36 -13.27 8.92
C GLN A 11 -6.56 -11.78 8.64
N LEU A 12 -5.86 -10.91 9.36
CA LEU A 12 -5.91 -9.46 9.13
C LEU A 12 -5.36 -9.11 7.75
N GLU A 13 -4.25 -9.73 7.37
CA GLU A 13 -3.66 -9.53 6.04
C GLU A 13 -4.62 -9.98 4.94
N ALA A 14 -5.21 -11.18 5.05
CA ALA A 14 -6.17 -11.67 4.07
C ALA A 14 -7.42 -10.79 3.96
N ARG A 15 -7.84 -10.16 5.07
CA ARG A 15 -8.94 -9.20 5.07
C ARG A 15 -8.57 -7.89 4.39
N TYR A 16 -7.42 -7.31 4.72
CA TYR A 16 -7.06 -5.98 4.27
C TYR A 16 -6.46 -5.96 2.85
N ARG A 17 -5.76 -7.02 2.44
CA ARG A 17 -5.11 -7.10 1.12
C ARG A 17 -6.02 -6.71 -0.06
N PRO A 18 -7.24 -7.27 -0.24
CA PRO A 18 -8.09 -6.88 -1.37
C PRO A 18 -8.51 -5.40 -1.31
N ILE A 19 -8.74 -4.85 -0.11
CA ILE A 19 -9.10 -3.43 0.08
C ILE A 19 -7.93 -2.53 -0.29
N VAL A 20 -6.71 -2.90 0.16
CA VAL A 20 -5.48 -2.19 -0.16
C VAL A 20 -5.23 -2.20 -1.66
N GLU A 21 -5.35 -3.37 -2.31
CA GLU A 21 -5.16 -3.49 -3.75
C GLU A 21 -6.14 -2.58 -4.50
N GLU A 22 -7.42 -2.58 -4.15
CA GLU A 22 -8.41 -1.69 -4.76
C GLU A 22 -8.07 -0.20 -4.63
N ILE A 23 -7.65 0.23 -3.43
CA ILE A 23 -7.23 1.63 -3.19
C ILE A 23 -6.01 2.01 -4.02
N VAL A 24 -5.01 1.13 -4.07
CA VAL A 24 -3.76 1.41 -4.80
C VAL A 24 -3.99 1.34 -6.31
N GLU A 25 -4.90 0.51 -6.79
CA GLU A 25 -5.35 0.52 -8.19
C GLU A 25 -6.00 1.85 -8.55
N GLN A 26 -6.88 2.39 -7.69
CA GLN A 26 -7.46 3.72 -7.90
C GLN A 26 -6.40 4.82 -7.91
N TRP A 27 -5.45 4.78 -6.97
CA TRP A 27 -4.31 5.70 -6.96
C TRP A 27 -3.48 5.60 -8.24
N ALA A 28 -3.38 4.41 -8.85
CA ALA A 28 -2.59 4.18 -10.07
C ALA A 28 -3.25 4.70 -11.35
N ILE A 29 -4.55 5.04 -11.34
CA ILE A 29 -5.29 5.50 -12.53
C ILE A 29 -4.62 6.75 -13.12
N GLY A 30 -4.35 6.70 -14.43
CA GLY A 30 -3.74 7.79 -15.18
C GLY A 30 -2.25 8.01 -14.92
N LYS A 31 -1.62 7.25 -14.04
CA LYS A 31 -0.16 7.31 -13.82
C LYS A 31 0.58 6.48 -14.88
N PRO A 32 1.74 6.94 -15.36
CA PRO A 32 2.53 6.18 -16.32
C PRO A 32 3.09 4.90 -15.65
N PRO A 33 3.31 3.83 -16.42
CA PRO A 33 3.99 2.65 -15.92
C PRO A 33 5.41 3.02 -15.46
N ASN A 34 5.99 2.20 -14.58
CA ASN A 34 7.38 2.36 -14.18
C ASN A 34 8.28 2.38 -15.45
N PRO A 35 9.03 3.46 -15.71
CA PRO A 35 9.82 3.62 -16.93
C PRO A 35 11.08 2.73 -16.95
N SER A 36 11.38 2.08 -15.82
CA SER A 36 12.53 1.21 -15.71
C SER A 36 12.43 0.05 -16.71
N PRO A 37 13.45 -0.20 -17.56
CA PRO A 37 13.49 -1.38 -18.46
C PRO A 37 13.51 -2.70 -17.68
N ALA A 38 13.67 -2.58 -16.38
CA ALA A 38 13.70 -3.59 -15.37
C ALA A 38 12.35 -3.86 -14.71
N ALA A 39 11.30 -3.09 -15.04
CA ALA A 39 9.98 -3.32 -14.49
C ALA A 39 9.46 -4.69 -14.93
N THR A 40 8.97 -5.48 -13.97
CA THR A 40 8.32 -6.78 -14.21
C THR A 40 6.80 -6.68 -14.30
N SER A 41 6.25 -5.46 -14.19
CA SER A 41 4.82 -5.17 -14.29
C SER A 41 4.59 -3.81 -14.94
N SER A 42 3.37 -3.58 -15.40
CA SER A 42 2.92 -2.28 -15.93
C SER A 42 2.53 -1.27 -14.84
N LYS A 43 2.78 -1.59 -13.56
CA LYS A 43 2.39 -0.72 -12.46
C LYS A 43 3.29 0.53 -12.39
N PRO A 44 2.76 1.69 -11.95
CA PRO A 44 3.57 2.89 -11.76
C PRO A 44 4.64 2.69 -10.68
N SER A 45 5.68 3.52 -10.71
CA SER A 45 6.68 3.59 -9.64
C SER A 45 6.00 3.87 -8.29
N GLY A 46 6.42 3.16 -7.25
CA GLY A 46 5.82 3.29 -5.92
C GLY A 46 4.53 2.48 -5.68
N TYR A 47 3.93 1.84 -6.69
CA TYR A 47 2.72 1.01 -6.52
C TYR A 47 2.87 0.00 -5.39
N PHE A 48 3.85 -0.89 -5.49
CA PHE A 48 4.06 -1.94 -4.49
C PHE A 48 4.51 -1.39 -3.14
N ARG A 49 5.24 -0.26 -3.14
CA ARG A 49 5.66 0.42 -1.91
C ARG A 49 4.45 0.96 -1.15
N LEU A 50 3.51 1.61 -1.86
CA LEU A 50 2.25 2.07 -1.30
C LEU A 50 1.37 0.90 -0.85
N THR A 51 1.28 -0.18 -1.63
CA THR A 51 0.55 -1.41 -1.24
C THR A 51 1.05 -1.95 0.10
N ASN A 52 2.36 -2.15 0.24
CA ASN A 52 2.92 -2.70 1.48
C ASN A 52 2.75 -1.73 2.65
N TRP A 53 3.03 -0.43 2.44
CA TRP A 53 2.88 0.58 3.47
C TRP A 53 1.44 0.67 3.99
N LEU A 54 0.45 0.70 3.09
CA LEU A 54 -0.95 0.80 3.48
C LEU A 54 -1.43 -0.48 4.18
N LEU A 55 -1.01 -1.65 3.71
CA LEU A 55 -1.31 -2.92 4.36
C LEU A 55 -0.79 -2.94 5.80
N ASP A 56 0.48 -2.58 6.01
CA ASP A 56 1.07 -2.51 7.35
C ASP A 56 0.34 -1.48 8.23
N TYR A 57 -0.01 -0.31 7.68
CA TYR A 57 -0.78 0.72 8.39
C TYR A 57 -2.13 0.15 8.87
N LEU A 58 -2.89 -0.48 7.99
CA LEU A 58 -4.19 -1.06 8.35
C LEU A 58 -4.07 -2.17 9.40
N MET A 59 -3.02 -2.98 9.32
CA MET A 59 -2.76 -4.05 10.30
C MET A 59 -2.43 -3.50 11.69
N VAL A 60 -1.76 -2.35 11.77
CA VAL A 60 -1.38 -1.70 13.03
C VAL A 60 -2.52 -0.88 13.62
N HIS A 61 -3.19 -0.08 12.79
CA HIS A 61 -4.14 0.94 13.24
C HIS A 61 -5.60 0.50 13.16
N GLY A 62 -5.94 -0.43 12.25
CA GLY A 62 -7.31 -0.87 12.03
C GLY A 62 -8.24 0.22 11.48
N GLU A 63 -7.68 1.32 10.96
CA GLU A 63 -8.37 2.45 10.34
C GLU A 63 -7.57 2.95 9.13
N PHE A 64 -8.24 3.65 8.21
CA PHE A 64 -7.56 4.26 7.07
C PHE A 64 -6.68 5.45 7.52
N PRO A 65 -5.52 5.67 6.87
CA PRO A 65 -4.76 6.92 7.03
C PRO A 65 -5.61 8.12 6.61
N LYS A 66 -5.30 9.31 7.15
CA LYS A 66 -6.02 10.55 6.86
C LYS A 66 -5.08 11.63 6.37
N GLY A 67 -5.50 12.40 5.38
CA GLY A 67 -4.71 13.45 4.76
C GLY A 67 -3.47 12.93 4.03
N VAL A 68 -2.46 13.78 3.95
CA VAL A 68 -1.24 13.52 3.18
C VAL A 68 -0.19 12.81 4.03
N HIS A 69 0.28 11.66 3.55
CA HIS A 69 1.41 10.93 4.14
C HIS A 69 2.57 10.85 3.14
N MET A 70 3.80 11.04 3.65
CA MET A 70 5.01 10.78 2.88
C MET A 70 5.30 9.28 2.86
N MET A 71 5.38 8.70 1.67
CA MET A 71 5.84 7.33 1.50
C MET A 71 7.34 7.25 1.77
N PRO A 72 7.83 6.19 2.42
CA PRO A 72 9.25 6.04 2.66
C PRO A 72 10.03 5.98 1.33
N GLU A 73 11.31 6.36 1.38
CA GLU A 73 12.23 6.10 0.29
C GLU A 73 12.30 4.59 0.02
N GLY A 74 12.41 4.24 -1.25
CA GLY A 74 12.55 2.86 -1.70
C GLY A 74 13.95 2.58 -2.20
N ARG A 75 14.19 1.31 -2.51
CA ARG A 75 15.28 0.93 -3.40
C ARG A 75 14.70 0.12 -4.54
N ASP A 76 15.19 0.38 -5.74
CA ASP A 76 14.87 -0.45 -6.87
C ASP A 76 15.66 -1.77 -6.83
N ARG A 77 15.45 -2.63 -7.83
CA ARG A 77 16.13 -3.94 -7.90
C ARG A 77 17.64 -3.85 -8.17
N PHE A 78 18.14 -2.68 -8.58
CA PHE A 78 19.56 -2.41 -8.78
C PHE A 78 20.20 -1.75 -7.55
N GLY A 79 19.41 -1.49 -6.51
CA GLY A 79 19.84 -0.86 -5.28
C GLY A 79 19.86 0.66 -5.35
N GLU A 80 19.38 1.26 -6.44
CA GLU A 80 19.26 2.71 -6.58
C GLU A 80 18.14 3.24 -5.68
N LEU A 81 18.34 4.45 -5.15
CA LEU A 81 17.37 5.10 -4.27
C LEU A 81 16.16 5.54 -5.10
N GLU A 82 14.97 5.08 -4.72
CA GLU A 82 13.72 5.65 -5.22
C GLU A 82 13.24 6.72 -4.23
N PRO A 83 12.95 7.94 -4.70
CA PRO A 83 12.58 9.03 -3.81
C PRO A 83 11.27 8.75 -3.07
N SER A 84 11.15 9.40 -1.91
CA SER A 84 9.89 9.56 -1.21
C SER A 84 8.87 10.29 -2.09
N PHE A 85 7.58 9.99 -1.91
CA PHE A 85 6.50 10.68 -2.61
C PHE A 85 5.30 10.86 -1.67
N PRO A 86 4.56 11.99 -1.79
CA PRO A 86 3.34 12.19 -1.01
C PRO A 86 2.17 11.39 -1.59
N VAL A 87 1.29 10.92 -0.70
CA VAL A 87 -0.02 10.33 -1.06
C VAL A 87 -1.09 10.98 -0.19
N ASP A 88 -2.09 11.54 -0.84
CA ASP A 88 -3.30 12.04 -0.19
C ASP A 88 -4.33 10.91 -0.08
N PHE A 89 -4.64 10.50 1.14
CA PHE A 89 -5.55 9.39 1.42
C PHE A 89 -7.01 9.80 1.53
N ASP A 90 -7.30 11.08 1.71
CA ASP A 90 -8.67 11.57 1.83
C ASP A 90 -9.52 11.20 0.60
N PRO A 91 -9.12 11.51 -0.65
CA PRO A 91 -9.90 11.14 -1.82
C PRO A 91 -9.89 9.62 -2.12
N LEU A 92 -8.87 8.90 -1.66
CA LEU A 92 -8.72 7.47 -1.90
C LEU A 92 -9.58 6.61 -0.96
N THR A 93 -9.94 7.16 0.20
CA THR A 93 -10.63 6.46 1.27
C THR A 93 -12.00 7.06 1.60
N GLU A 94 -12.40 8.14 0.92
CA GLU A 94 -13.71 8.75 1.05
C GLU A 94 -14.84 7.72 0.87
N GLY A 95 -15.78 7.71 1.81
CA GLY A 95 -16.92 6.79 1.80
C GLY A 95 -16.58 5.32 2.09
N ARG A 96 -15.30 4.97 2.27
CA ARG A 96 -14.89 3.61 2.62
C ARG A 96 -15.01 3.37 4.13
N ILE A 97 -15.48 2.19 4.49
CA ILE A 97 -15.57 1.75 5.89
C ILE A 97 -14.81 0.43 6.02
N LEU A 98 -13.85 0.38 6.94
CA LEU A 98 -13.25 -0.89 7.34
C LEU A 98 -14.23 -1.65 8.22
N THR A 99 -14.57 -2.86 7.82
CA THR A 99 -15.32 -3.77 8.68
C THR A 99 -14.42 -4.17 9.86
N LYS A 100 -14.81 -3.74 11.07
CA LYS A 100 -14.12 -4.14 12.30
C LYS A 100 -14.22 -5.67 12.47
N PRO A 101 -13.20 -6.31 13.04
CA PRO A 101 -13.24 -7.74 13.39
C PRO A 101 -14.35 -8.05 14.39
#